data_AF-A0A1V5XWC4-F1
#
_entry.id   AF-A0A1V5XWC4-F1
#
_cell.length_a   1.000
_cell.length_b   1.000
_cell.length_c   1.000
_cell.angle_alpha   90.00
_cell.angle_beta   90.00
_cell.angle_gamma   90.00
#
_symmetry.space_group_name_H-M   'P 1'
#
loop_
_entity.id
_entity.type
_entity.pdbx_description
1 polymer ?
#
loop_
_entity_poly.entity_id
_entity_poly.type
_entity_poly.pdbx_seq_one_letter_code
_entity_poly.pdbx_strand_id
1 'polypeptide(L)'
;MSSAKKQESELKQTSTDQASAEAEVQQAQPQKNLYEREVERYRHHLQRGGFDAAYPMYGFTLIHSLQPEEKVDIFQKLGFDPKTPEDFYNLGCVAAKKEDFTKAREYFEQTIDLAPDFEEAYYNLAIVLENLGQESEAVEKWEIFCEFLDEDSTEATIVTQHLEELKKTLAVSGKAKK
;
A
#
# COMPACT_ATOMS: atom_id res chain seq x y z
N MET A 1 17.07 -57.00 -30.26
CA MET A 1 15.91 -56.09 -30.33
C MET A 1 15.76 -55.23 -29.06
N SER A 2 16.85 -54.71 -28.48
CA SER A 2 16.81 -54.01 -27.17
C SER A 2 17.08 -52.50 -27.24
N SER A 3 17.86 -52.01 -28.22
CA SER A 3 18.21 -50.57 -28.31
C SER A 3 17.12 -49.67 -28.87
N ALA A 4 16.34 -50.12 -29.86
CA ALA A 4 15.35 -49.25 -30.52
C ALA A 4 14.16 -48.87 -29.61
N LYS A 5 13.73 -49.81 -28.74
CA LYS A 5 12.65 -49.55 -27.78
C LYS A 5 13.06 -48.60 -26.65
N LYS A 6 14.36 -48.54 -26.33
CA LYS A 6 14.89 -47.66 -25.28
C LYS A 6 15.00 -46.21 -25.78
N GLN A 7 15.39 -46.02 -27.04
CA GLN A 7 15.45 -44.70 -27.66
C GLN A 7 14.04 -44.11 -27.90
N GLU A 8 13.05 -44.93 -28.29
CA GLU A 8 11.65 -44.48 -28.40
C GLU A 8 11.02 -44.13 -27.05
N SER A 9 11.38 -44.81 -25.95
CA SER A 9 10.89 -44.45 -24.62
C SER A 9 11.53 -43.16 -24.09
N GLU A 10 12.82 -42.93 -24.38
CA GLU A 10 13.53 -41.71 -23.99
C GLU A 10 13.07 -40.48 -24.80
N LEU A 11 12.75 -40.63 -26.10
CA LEU A 11 12.14 -39.58 -26.95
C LEU A 11 10.69 -39.26 -26.55
N LYS A 12 9.94 -40.25 -26.05
CA LYS A 12 8.58 -40.04 -25.52
C LYS A 12 8.60 -39.39 -24.14
N GLN A 13 9.56 -39.71 -23.29
CA GLN A 13 9.72 -39.05 -21.99
C GLN A 13 10.16 -37.59 -22.15
N THR A 14 11.16 -37.32 -22.99
CA THR A 14 11.60 -35.93 -23.25
C THR A 14 10.51 -35.06 -23.88
N SER A 15 9.71 -35.58 -24.80
CA SER A 15 8.57 -34.82 -25.37
C SER A 15 7.41 -34.62 -24.38
N THR A 16 7.23 -35.52 -23.41
CA THR A 16 6.21 -35.38 -22.36
C THR A 16 6.68 -34.39 -21.28
N ASP A 17 7.95 -34.42 -20.90
CA ASP A 17 8.54 -33.49 -19.94
C ASP A 17 8.60 -32.07 -20.53
N GLN A 18 8.95 -31.94 -21.81
CA GLN A 18 8.99 -30.66 -22.52
C GLN A 18 7.59 -30.08 -22.77
N ALA A 19 6.58 -30.91 -23.03
CA ALA A 19 5.18 -30.48 -23.07
C ALA A 19 4.64 -30.11 -21.67
N SER A 20 5.15 -30.73 -20.60
CA SER A 20 4.79 -30.35 -19.22
C SER A 20 5.46 -29.05 -18.78
N ALA A 21 6.72 -28.82 -19.18
CA ALA A 21 7.44 -27.57 -18.94
C ALA A 21 6.85 -26.42 -19.77
N GLU A 22 6.45 -26.68 -21.03
CA GLU A 22 5.73 -25.71 -21.85
C GLU A 22 4.32 -25.45 -21.30
N ALA A 23 3.62 -26.46 -20.74
CA ALA A 23 2.34 -26.27 -20.05
C ALA A 23 2.49 -25.50 -18.72
N GLU A 24 3.59 -25.68 -17.98
CA GLU A 24 3.91 -24.92 -16.77
C GLU A 24 4.34 -23.47 -17.09
N VAL A 25 5.04 -23.25 -18.20
CA VAL A 25 5.36 -21.90 -18.71
C VAL A 25 4.13 -21.21 -19.32
N GLN A 26 3.19 -21.94 -19.92
CA GLN A 26 1.91 -21.40 -20.38
C GLN A 26 0.89 -21.18 -19.25
N GLN A 27 1.07 -21.87 -18.11
CA GLN A 27 0.34 -21.63 -16.85
C GLN A 27 1.01 -20.60 -15.93
N ALA A 28 2.22 -20.14 -16.26
CA ALA A 28 2.76 -18.89 -15.76
C ALA A 28 2.04 -17.70 -16.43
N GLN A 29 0.71 -17.65 -16.28
CA GLN A 29 0.00 -16.39 -16.41
C GLN A 29 0.62 -15.45 -15.37
N PRO A 30 1.00 -14.21 -15.73
CA PRO A 30 1.34 -13.23 -14.72
C PRO A 30 0.14 -13.22 -13.77
N GLN A 31 0.39 -13.44 -12.47
CA GLN A 31 -0.62 -13.46 -11.41
C GLN A 31 -1.84 -12.62 -11.83
N LYS A 32 -2.88 -13.27 -12.36
CA LYS A 32 -4.22 -12.78 -12.10
C LYS A 32 -4.36 -12.99 -10.61
N ASN A 33 -3.96 -11.94 -9.89
CA ASN A 33 -3.57 -11.99 -8.50
C ASN A 33 -4.71 -12.70 -7.76
N LEU A 34 -4.40 -13.60 -6.83
CA LEU A 34 -5.41 -14.30 -6.01
C LEU A 34 -6.52 -13.32 -5.57
N TYR A 35 -6.10 -12.10 -5.31
CA TYR A 35 -6.91 -10.93 -5.07
C TYR A 35 -7.94 -10.54 -6.14
N GLU A 36 -7.58 -10.45 -7.44
CA GLU A 36 -8.55 -10.16 -8.51
C GLU A 36 -9.67 -11.21 -8.54
N ARG A 37 -9.32 -12.48 -8.31
CA ARG A 37 -10.29 -13.57 -8.24
C ARG A 37 -11.21 -13.43 -7.03
N GLU A 38 -10.66 -13.08 -5.87
CA GLU A 38 -11.46 -12.89 -4.65
C GLU A 38 -12.35 -11.65 -4.73
N VAL A 39 -11.89 -10.57 -5.36
CA VAL A 39 -12.73 -9.40 -5.63
C VAL A 39 -13.85 -9.73 -6.59
N GLU A 40 -13.59 -10.46 -7.67
CA GLU A 40 -14.63 -10.90 -8.59
C GLU A 40 -15.65 -11.81 -7.89
N ARG A 41 -15.18 -12.68 -6.98
CA ARG A 41 -16.02 -13.53 -6.14
C ARG A 41 -16.90 -12.71 -5.18
N TYR A 42 -16.32 -11.72 -4.51
CA TYR A 42 -17.04 -10.80 -3.62
C TYR A 42 -18.06 -9.95 -4.38
N ARG A 43 -17.67 -9.43 -5.54
CA ARG A 43 -18.53 -8.59 -6.40
C ARG A 43 -19.73 -9.39 -6.95
N HIS A 44 -19.50 -10.63 -7.35
CA HIS A 44 -20.57 -11.55 -7.73
C HIS A 44 -21.47 -11.93 -6.54
N HIS A 45 -20.93 -12.05 -5.33
CA HIS A 45 -21.71 -12.28 -4.11
C HIS A 45 -22.64 -11.09 -3.79
N LEU A 46 -22.12 -9.87 -3.84
CA LEU A 46 -22.90 -8.64 -3.66
C LEU A 46 -24.00 -8.47 -4.71
N GLN A 47 -23.71 -8.75 -5.99
CA GLN A 47 -24.72 -8.72 -7.08
C GLN A 47 -25.87 -9.70 -6.87
N ARG A 48 -25.66 -10.77 -6.11
CA ARG A 48 -26.69 -11.79 -5.82
C ARG A 48 -27.45 -11.52 -4.52
N GLY A 49 -27.26 -10.35 -3.90
CA GLY A 49 -27.90 -9.98 -2.64
C GLY A 49 -27.34 -10.72 -1.43
N GLY A 50 -26.17 -11.33 -1.55
CA GLY A 50 -25.48 -11.98 -0.44
C GLY A 50 -24.90 -10.93 0.50
N PHE A 51 -25.54 -10.76 1.66
CA PHE A 51 -25.01 -10.02 2.82
C PHE A 51 -24.59 -11.00 3.93
N ASP A 52 -24.03 -12.15 3.56
CA ASP A 52 -23.61 -13.13 4.55
C ASP A 52 -22.36 -12.63 5.27
N ALA A 53 -22.42 -12.41 6.59
CA ALA A 53 -21.44 -11.64 7.37
C ALA A 53 -19.99 -12.14 7.28
N ALA A 54 -19.79 -13.40 6.87
CA ALA A 54 -18.47 -13.98 6.63
C ALA A 54 -17.78 -13.42 5.37
N TYR A 55 -18.51 -13.17 4.27
CA TYR A 55 -17.94 -12.73 2.99
C TYR A 55 -17.37 -11.30 3.01
N PRO A 56 -18.06 -10.30 3.63
CA PRO A 56 -17.50 -8.99 3.89
C PRO A 56 -16.25 -9.08 4.75
N MET A 57 -16.20 -9.97 5.75
CA MET A 57 -15.05 -10.11 6.63
C MET A 57 -13.83 -10.70 5.90
N TYR A 58 -14.01 -11.68 5.02
CA TYR A 58 -12.93 -12.23 4.19
C TYR A 58 -12.43 -11.21 3.15
N GLY A 59 -13.34 -10.50 2.47
CA GLY A 59 -12.96 -9.44 1.52
C GLY A 59 -12.23 -8.29 2.22
N PHE A 60 -12.73 -7.84 3.37
CA PHE A 60 -12.11 -6.81 4.19
C PHE A 60 -10.73 -7.22 4.71
N THR A 61 -10.59 -8.43 5.28
CA THR A 61 -9.31 -8.94 5.80
C THR A 61 -8.27 -9.09 4.68
N LEU A 62 -8.68 -9.57 3.51
CA LEU A 62 -7.80 -9.71 2.36
C LEU A 62 -7.38 -8.34 1.82
N ILE A 63 -8.31 -7.37 1.77
CA ILE A 63 -8.05 -5.99 1.35
C ILE A 63 -7.07 -5.27 2.29
N HIS A 64 -7.15 -5.53 3.61
CA HIS A 64 -6.23 -4.96 4.60
C HIS A 64 -4.82 -5.54 4.52
N SER A 65 -4.65 -6.70 3.87
CA SER A 65 -3.34 -7.35 3.70
C SER A 65 -2.62 -6.91 2.41
N LEU A 66 -3.19 -5.98 1.65
CA LEU A 66 -2.64 -5.57 0.36
C LEU A 66 -1.78 -4.34 0.47
N GLN A 67 -0.96 -4.18 -0.56
CA GLN A 67 -0.33 -2.89 -0.80
C GLN A 67 -1.40 -1.84 -1.14
N PRO A 68 -1.21 -0.58 -0.72
CA PRO A 68 -2.20 0.48 -0.91
C PRO A 68 -2.68 0.64 -2.37
N GLU A 69 -1.80 0.43 -3.36
CA GLU A 69 -2.16 0.59 -4.78
C GLU A 69 -3.20 -0.43 -5.26
N GLU A 70 -3.02 -1.69 -4.86
CA GLU A 70 -3.93 -2.77 -5.22
C GLU A 70 -5.29 -2.57 -4.52
N LYS A 71 -5.27 -2.08 -3.27
CA LYS A 71 -6.47 -1.70 -2.51
C LYS A 71 -7.27 -0.62 -3.26
N VAL A 72 -6.62 0.44 -3.73
CA VAL A 72 -7.30 1.55 -4.43
C VAL A 72 -7.87 1.15 -5.79
N ASP A 73 -7.16 0.37 -6.60
CA ASP A 73 -7.70 -0.12 -7.90
C ASP A 73 -8.98 -0.93 -7.71
N ILE A 74 -9.02 -1.76 -6.67
CA ILE A 74 -10.19 -2.59 -6.38
C ILE A 74 -11.31 -1.79 -5.73
N PHE A 75 -10.98 -0.83 -4.87
CA PHE A 75 -11.94 0.15 -4.39
C PHE A 75 -12.62 0.90 -5.54
N GLN A 76 -11.85 1.42 -6.50
CA GLN A 76 -12.41 2.08 -7.69
C GLN A 76 -13.29 1.14 -8.51
N LYS A 77 -12.82 -0.08 -8.78
CA LYS A 77 -13.60 -1.09 -9.49
C LYS A 77 -14.91 -1.36 -8.76
N LEU A 78 -14.93 -1.44 -7.44
CA LEU A 78 -16.12 -1.71 -6.63
C LEU A 78 -17.03 -0.49 -6.42
N GLY A 79 -16.65 0.70 -6.90
CA GLY A 79 -17.39 1.94 -6.64
C GLY A 79 -17.35 2.34 -5.16
N PHE A 80 -16.23 2.04 -4.51
CA PHE A 80 -16.00 2.29 -3.09
C PHE A 80 -15.90 3.79 -2.81
N ASP A 81 -16.57 4.20 -1.75
CA ASP A 81 -16.61 5.57 -1.23
C ASP A 81 -15.84 5.57 0.10
N PRO A 82 -14.68 6.24 0.21
CA PRO A 82 -13.85 6.18 1.40
C PRO A 82 -14.59 6.79 2.59
N LYS A 83 -14.67 6.04 3.70
CA LYS A 83 -15.44 6.45 4.89
C LYS A 83 -14.73 6.21 6.21
N THR A 84 -13.72 5.36 6.23
CA THR A 84 -12.96 5.08 7.45
C THR A 84 -11.59 5.77 7.39
N PRO A 85 -10.96 6.03 8.56
CA PRO A 85 -9.59 6.55 8.61
C PRO A 85 -8.63 5.70 7.77
N GLU A 86 -8.72 4.37 7.83
CA GLU A 86 -7.86 3.46 7.09
C GLU A 86 -8.03 3.62 5.57
N ASP A 87 -9.24 3.88 5.08
CA ASP A 87 -9.47 4.09 3.65
C ASP A 87 -8.78 5.36 3.16
N PHE A 88 -8.95 6.46 3.90
CA PHE A 88 -8.30 7.72 3.60
C PHE A 88 -6.78 7.58 3.71
N TYR A 89 -6.26 6.90 4.74
CA TYR A 89 -4.83 6.63 4.89
C TYR A 89 -4.26 5.90 3.67
N ASN A 90 -4.94 4.85 3.22
CA ASN A 90 -4.50 4.09 2.05
C ASN A 90 -4.54 4.92 0.76
N LEU A 91 -5.57 5.77 0.58
CA LEU A 91 -5.62 6.72 -0.53
C LEU A 91 -4.47 7.74 -0.46
N GLY A 92 -4.13 8.21 0.73
CA GLY A 92 -2.99 9.09 1.00
C GLY A 92 -1.66 8.45 0.59
N CYS A 93 -1.42 7.21 1.02
CA CYS A 93 -0.23 6.44 0.66
C CYS A 93 -0.10 6.28 -0.87
N VAL A 94 -1.20 5.94 -1.56
CA VAL A 94 -1.20 5.82 -3.02
C VAL A 94 -0.94 7.16 -3.71
N ALA A 95 -1.54 8.24 -3.21
CA ALA A 95 -1.31 9.57 -3.75
C ALA A 95 0.15 10.01 -3.56
N ALA A 96 0.74 9.78 -2.38
CA ALA A 96 2.13 10.09 -2.08
C ALA A 96 3.10 9.31 -2.98
N LYS A 97 2.85 8.01 -3.20
CA LYS A 97 3.66 7.18 -4.12
C LYS A 97 3.56 7.63 -5.58
N LYS A 98 2.44 8.25 -5.96
CA LYS A 98 2.25 8.88 -7.28
C LYS A 98 2.80 10.30 -7.35
N GLU A 99 3.44 10.78 -6.27
CA GLU A 99 3.93 12.15 -6.10
C GLU A 99 2.81 13.21 -6.22
N ASP A 100 1.54 12.80 -6.10
CA ASP A 100 0.40 13.71 -5.96
C ASP A 100 0.32 14.15 -4.49
N PHE A 101 1.33 14.88 -4.05
CA PHE A 101 1.51 15.29 -2.66
C PHE A 101 0.36 16.18 -2.16
N THR A 102 -0.30 16.92 -3.05
CA THR A 102 -1.48 17.71 -2.70
C THR A 102 -2.65 16.83 -2.27
N LYS A 103 -2.99 15.79 -3.05
CA LYS A 103 -4.02 14.85 -2.63
C LYS A 103 -3.59 13.99 -1.44
N ALA A 104 -2.32 13.61 -1.38
CA ALA A 104 -1.80 12.83 -0.27
C ALA A 104 -2.03 13.56 1.06
N ARG A 105 -1.72 14.86 1.08
CA ARG A 105 -2.00 15.75 2.20
C ARG A 105 -3.48 15.71 2.59
N GLU A 106 -4.38 15.97 1.64
CA GLU A 106 -5.83 16.01 1.90
C GLU A 106 -6.33 14.70 2.54
N TYR A 107 -5.87 13.56 2.04
CA TYR A 107 -6.28 12.25 2.55
C TYR A 107 -5.69 11.94 3.94
N PHE A 108 -4.44 12.35 4.21
CA PHE A 108 -3.87 12.19 5.55
C PHE A 108 -4.52 13.13 6.57
N GLU A 109 -4.87 14.36 6.18
CA GLU A 109 -5.65 15.27 7.01
C GLU A 109 -7.03 14.68 7.34
N GLN A 110 -7.73 14.10 6.35
CA GLN A 110 -9.01 13.40 6.58
C GLN A 110 -8.86 12.16 7.49
N THR A 111 -7.73 11.46 7.41
CA THR A 111 -7.41 10.34 8.31
C THR A 111 -7.33 10.84 9.75
N ILE A 112 -6.57 11.91 9.98
CA ILE A 112 -6.37 12.53 11.29
C ILE A 112 -7.66 13.12 11.85
N ASP A 113 -8.49 13.75 11.02
CA ASP A 113 -9.78 14.30 11.42
C ASP A 113 -10.73 13.22 11.96
N LEU A 114 -10.66 12.01 11.41
CA LEU A 114 -11.49 10.87 11.82
C LEU A 114 -10.86 10.03 12.94
N ALA A 115 -9.52 9.92 12.96
CA ALA A 115 -8.75 9.21 13.97
C ALA A 115 -7.51 10.03 14.37
N PRO A 116 -7.64 10.93 15.37
CA PRO A 116 -6.54 11.78 15.82
C PRO A 116 -5.35 11.02 16.44
N ASP A 117 -5.54 9.75 16.77
CA ASP A 117 -4.55 8.82 17.32
C ASP A 117 -3.88 7.94 16.25
N PHE A 118 -4.14 8.18 14.97
CA PHE A 118 -3.53 7.46 13.85
C PHE A 118 -2.09 7.98 13.61
N GLU A 119 -1.14 7.50 14.40
CA GLU A 119 0.27 7.94 14.41
C GLU A 119 0.92 7.94 13.02
N GLU A 120 0.68 6.90 12.21
CA GLU A 120 1.28 6.77 10.88
C GLU A 120 0.79 7.86 9.90
N ALA A 121 -0.39 8.43 10.13
CA ALA A 121 -0.90 9.52 9.32
C ALA A 121 -0.10 10.82 9.57
N TYR A 122 0.34 11.07 10.80
CA TYR A 122 1.19 12.23 11.12
C TYR A 122 2.58 12.09 10.51
N TYR A 123 3.19 10.90 10.62
CA TYR A 123 4.47 10.59 9.99
C TYR A 123 4.43 10.86 8.48
N ASN A 124 3.46 10.25 7.78
CA ASN A 124 3.37 10.36 6.34
C ASN A 124 2.97 11.78 5.90
N LEU A 125 2.11 12.47 6.65
CA LEU A 125 1.77 13.86 6.38
C LEU A 125 2.99 14.77 6.53
N ALA A 126 3.84 14.56 7.52
CA ALA A 126 5.06 15.34 7.71
C ALA A 126 6.01 15.20 6.50
N ILE A 127 6.23 13.98 6.01
CA ILE A 127 7.01 13.71 4.79
C ILE A 127 6.38 14.39 3.57
N VAL A 128 5.06 14.28 3.41
CA VAL A 128 4.34 14.92 2.29
C VAL A 128 4.50 16.44 2.34
N LEU A 129 4.42 17.05 3.52
CA LEU A 129 4.59 18.49 3.72
C LEU A 129 6.03 18.95 3.41
N GLU A 130 7.05 18.16 3.73
CA GLU A 130 8.43 18.43 3.30
C GLU A 130 8.56 18.42 1.77
N ASN A 131 7.95 17.45 1.09
CA ASN A 131 7.94 17.37 -0.37
C ASN A 131 7.19 18.56 -1.03
N LEU A 132 6.18 19.10 -0.35
CA LEU A 132 5.48 20.32 -0.76
C LEU A 132 6.26 21.62 -0.42
N GLY A 133 7.40 21.53 0.29
CA GLY A 133 8.16 22.68 0.76
C GLY A 133 7.47 23.44 1.91
N GLN A 134 6.48 22.84 2.56
CA GLN A 134 5.72 23.40 3.68
C GLN A 134 6.42 23.09 5.01
N GLU A 135 7.67 23.52 5.15
CA GLU A 135 8.56 23.17 6.27
C GLU A 135 7.97 23.46 7.66
N SER A 136 7.23 24.57 7.82
CA SER A 136 6.63 24.92 9.12
C SER A 136 5.52 23.95 9.53
N GLU A 137 4.67 23.55 8.59
CA GLU A 137 3.61 22.56 8.84
C GLU A 137 4.22 21.17 9.03
N ALA A 138 5.29 20.82 8.29
CA ALA A 138 5.99 19.55 8.46
C ALA A 138 6.58 19.39 9.87
N VAL A 139 7.21 20.45 10.41
CA VAL A 139 7.75 20.44 11.78
C VAL A 139 6.64 20.17 12.80
N GLU A 140 5.47 20.80 12.67
CA GLU A 140 4.34 20.56 13.57
C GLU A 140 3.91 19.09 13.55
N LYS A 141 3.82 18.47 12.36
CA LYS A 141 3.39 17.07 12.25
C LYS A 141 4.44 16.09 12.74
N TRP A 142 5.73 16.39 12.55
CA TRP A 142 6.81 15.62 13.16
C TRP A 142 6.84 15.73 14.68
N GLU A 143 6.56 16.91 15.25
CA GLU A 143 6.46 17.08 16.70
C GLU A 143 5.33 16.22 17.27
N ILE A 144 4.15 16.25 16.66
CA ILE A 144 3.03 15.40 17.06
C ILE A 144 3.39 13.91 16.93
N PHE A 145 3.98 13.49 15.81
CA PHE A 145 4.41 12.09 15.64
C PHE A 145 5.39 11.65 16.75
N CYS A 146 6.31 12.53 17.15
CA CYS A 146 7.26 12.26 18.21
C CYS A 146 6.61 12.01 19.58
N GLU A 147 5.42 12.57 19.85
CA GLU A 147 4.67 12.34 21.09
C GLU A 147 4.12 10.90 21.22
N PHE A 148 3.97 10.19 20.09
CA PHE A 148 3.57 8.77 20.08
C PHE A 148 4.72 7.80 20.33
N LEU A 149 5.96 8.28 20.20
CA LEU A 149 7.15 7.42 20.32
C LEU A 149 7.61 7.30 21.77
N ASP A 150 8.12 6.13 22.11
CA ASP A 150 8.86 5.94 23.37
C ASP A 150 10.15 6.78 23.34
N GLU A 151 10.39 7.60 24.38
CA GLU A 151 11.51 8.54 24.46
C GLU A 151 12.88 7.87 24.27
N ASP A 152 13.04 6.64 24.79
CA ASP A 152 14.27 5.86 24.69
C ASP A 152 14.39 5.06 23.37
N SER A 153 13.42 5.19 22.45
CA SER A 153 13.44 4.49 21.18
C SER A 153 14.44 5.10 20.20
N THR A 154 15.02 4.23 19.37
CA THR A 154 15.86 4.67 18.25
C THR A 154 15.08 5.57 17.29
N GLU A 155 13.78 5.32 17.12
CA GLU A 155 12.91 6.10 16.25
C GLU A 155 12.73 7.53 16.76
N ALA A 156 12.47 7.71 18.06
CA ALA A 156 12.39 9.03 18.68
C ALA A 156 13.70 9.82 18.52
N THR A 157 14.85 9.15 18.64
CA THR A 157 16.16 9.78 18.42
C THR A 157 16.31 10.28 16.98
N ILE A 158 15.91 9.46 15.99
CA ILE A 158 15.97 9.82 14.57
C ILE A 158 15.04 11.00 14.26
N VAL A 159 13.80 10.94 14.73
CA VAL A 159 12.80 12.01 14.52
C VAL A 159 13.25 13.31 15.17
N THR A 160 13.78 13.26 16.40
CA THR A 160 14.27 14.44 17.11
C THR A 160 15.45 15.09 16.38
N GLN A 161 16.40 14.29 15.88
CA GLN A 161 17.52 14.82 15.09
C GLN A 161 17.03 15.47 13.79
N HIS A 162 16.12 14.82 13.07
CA HIS A 162 15.51 15.36 11.85
C HIS A 162 14.78 16.69 12.11
N LEU A 163 14.00 16.75 13.20
CA LEU A 163 13.33 17.98 13.65
C LEU A 163 14.30 19.12 13.93
N GLU A 164 15.45 18.86 14.56
CA GLU A 164 16.46 19.89 14.77
C GLU A 164 17.01 20.43 13.45
N GLU A 165 17.26 19.56 12.48
CA GLU A 165 17.77 19.93 11.16
C GLU A 165 16.75 20.77 10.40
N LEU A 166 15.48 20.35 10.34
CA LEU A 166 14.38 21.11 9.75
C LEU A 166 14.18 22.48 10.41
N LYS A 167 14.26 22.56 11.74
CA LYS A 167 14.14 23.85 12.45
C LYS A 167 15.31 24.78 12.13
N LYS A 168 16.52 24.24 11.95
CA LYS A 168 17.71 25.01 11.55
C LYS A 168 17.55 25.55 10.13
N THR A 169 17.09 24.74 9.17
CA THR A 169 16.86 25.19 7.78
C THR A 169 15.80 26.29 7.73
N LEU A 170 14.69 26.12 8.46
CA LEU A 170 13.62 27.11 8.55
C LEU A 170 14.09 28.44 9.16
N ALA A 171 14.93 28.40 10.20
CA ALA A 171 15.49 29.60 10.82
C ALA A 171 16.45 30.38 9.90
N VAL A 172 17.15 29.68 8.99
CA VAL A 172 18.03 30.30 7.99
C VAL A 172 17.20 30.88 6.84
N SER A 173 16.20 30.15 6.34
CA SER A 173 15.33 30.59 5.24
C SER A 173 14.48 31.81 5.63
N GLY A 174 14.02 31.88 6.89
CA GLY A 174 13.30 33.03 7.43
C GLY A 174 14.15 34.31 7.59
N LYS A 175 15.48 34.16 7.75
CA LYS A 175 16.41 35.31 7.81
C LYS A 175 16.78 35.86 6.43
N ALA A 176 16.69 35.06 5.38
CA ALA A 176 17.00 35.48 4.00
C ALA A 176 15.83 36.24 3.31
N LYS A 177 14.62 36.20 3.88
CA LYS A 177 13.42 36.89 3.36
C LYS A 177 13.13 38.26 4.03
N LYS A 178 14.03 38.75 4.90
CA LYS A 178 13.97 40.10 5.51
C LYS A 178 15.03 41.00 4.93
#